data_AF-X1IS43-F1
#
_entry.id   AF-X1IS43-F1
#
_cell.length_a   1.000
_cell.length_b   1.000
_cell.length_c   1.000
_cell.angle_alpha   90.00
_cell.angle_beta   90.00
_cell.angle_gamma   90.00
#
_symmetry.space_group_name_H-M   'P 1'
#
loop_
_entity.id
_entity.type
_entity.pdbx_description
1 polymer ?
#
loop_
_entity_poly.entity_id
_entity_poly.type
_entity_poly.pdbx_seq_one_letter_code
_entity_poly.pdbx_strand_id
1 'polypeptide(L)'
;MGVIEKDIPEIVEKTLNRGIVTSLLYNDGKGNTVKNESEIPFYKYQQRIILSNNSKIDPESIEDYIRVGGYQTLAKALKEMTSDEVLKEVKNSNLRGRGGGGFPAGIKWETTKNTPSDQKYVVVNADEGDPGAYMDRAILEGNPHGVLEGLIIGAYAIG
;
A
#
# COMPACT_ATOMS: atom_id res chain seq x y z
N MET A 1 -6.37 6.60 -21.02
CA MET A 1 -4.98 6.23 -21.37
C MET A 1 -4.99 4.75 -21.65
N GLY A 2 -4.58 4.34 -22.82
CA GLY A 2 -4.60 2.93 -23.18
C GLY A 2 -3.52 2.70 -24.20
N VAL A 3 -2.40 2.15 -23.75
CA VAL A 3 -1.47 1.48 -24.65
C VAL A 3 -2.24 0.30 -25.23
N ILE A 4 -2.28 0.21 -26.55
CA ILE A 4 -2.91 -0.90 -27.26
C ILE A 4 -1.88 -1.64 -28.10
N GLU A 5 -2.23 -2.85 -28.54
CA GLU A 5 -1.29 -3.76 -29.21
C GLU A 5 -0.57 -3.12 -30.40
N LYS A 6 -1.28 -2.28 -31.17
CA LYS A 6 -0.71 -1.57 -32.33
C LYS A 6 0.42 -0.59 -31.96
N ASP A 7 0.51 -0.16 -30.71
CA ASP A 7 1.52 0.79 -30.24
C ASP A 7 2.86 0.08 -29.91
N ILE A 8 2.84 -1.24 -29.77
CA ILE A 8 4.00 -2.05 -29.37
C ILE A 8 5.23 -1.82 -30.26
N PRO A 9 5.14 -1.85 -31.61
CA PRO A 9 6.31 -1.66 -32.46
C PRO A 9 6.99 -0.31 -32.22
N GLU A 10 6.22 0.78 -32.09
CA GLU A 10 6.75 2.11 -31.84
C GLU A 10 7.40 2.21 -30.44
N ILE A 11 6.77 1.61 -29.42
CA ILE A 11 7.31 1.57 -28.05
C ILE A 11 8.66 0.87 -28.03
N VAL A 12 8.76 -0.31 -28.66
CA VAL A 12 10.01 -1.10 -28.68
C VAL A 12 11.10 -0.34 -29.43
N GLU A 13 10.82 0.14 -30.64
CA GLU A 13 11.77 0.87 -31.46
C GLU A 13 12.30 2.12 -30.74
N LYS A 14 11.42 2.95 -30.19
CA LYS A 14 11.84 4.19 -29.52
C LYS A 14 12.56 3.90 -28.21
N THR A 15 12.08 2.98 -27.39
CA THR A 15 12.70 2.67 -26.09
C THR A 15 14.12 2.12 -26.26
N LEU A 16 14.35 1.20 -27.21
CA LEU A 16 15.68 0.65 -27.48
C LEU A 16 16.68 1.73 -27.92
N ASN A 17 16.20 2.76 -28.62
CA ASN A 17 16.98 3.92 -29.03
C ASN A 17 17.03 5.03 -27.95
N ARG A 18 16.59 4.75 -26.71
CA ARG A 18 16.47 5.73 -25.60
C ARG A 18 15.60 6.96 -25.94
N GLY A 19 14.68 6.80 -26.89
CA GLY A 19 13.70 7.80 -27.29
C GLY A 19 12.41 7.74 -26.46
N ILE A 20 11.51 8.70 -26.70
CA ILE A 20 10.22 8.80 -26.01
C ILE A 20 9.09 8.70 -27.05
N VAL A 21 8.08 7.89 -26.75
CA VAL A 21 6.85 7.80 -27.54
C VAL A 21 5.93 8.97 -27.18
N THR A 22 6.15 10.12 -27.81
CA THR A 22 5.43 11.38 -27.51
C THR A 22 3.92 11.30 -27.67
N SER A 23 3.43 10.43 -28.57
CA SER A 23 2.00 10.17 -28.80
C SER A 23 1.30 9.51 -27.61
N LEU A 24 2.04 8.81 -26.74
CA LEU A 24 1.51 8.10 -25.58
C LEU A 24 1.74 8.85 -24.26
N LEU A 25 2.39 10.01 -24.29
CA LEU A 25 2.55 10.84 -23.09
C LEU A 25 1.19 11.35 -22.59
N TYR A 26 1.11 11.61 -21.28
CA TYR A 26 -0.04 12.30 -20.72
C TYR A 26 -0.23 13.63 -21.45
N ASN A 27 -1.44 13.90 -21.92
CA ASN A 27 -1.83 15.16 -22.54
C ASN A 27 -2.95 15.80 -21.71
N ASP A 28 -2.78 17.08 -21.36
CA ASP A 28 -3.75 17.81 -20.53
C ASP A 28 -4.98 18.34 -21.30
N GLY A 29 -5.10 18.01 -22.59
CA GLY A 29 -6.13 18.50 -23.50
C GLY A 29 -5.88 19.93 -24.01
N LYS A 30 -4.82 20.60 -23.56
CA LYS A 30 -4.43 21.96 -23.94
C LYS A 30 -3.13 22.01 -24.76
N GLY A 31 -2.62 20.84 -25.14
CA GLY A 31 -1.39 20.70 -25.92
C GLY A 31 -0.13 20.52 -25.07
N ASN A 32 -0.23 20.54 -23.74
CA ASN A 32 0.93 20.22 -22.88
C ASN A 32 1.03 18.72 -22.69
N THR A 33 2.27 18.21 -22.76
CA THR A 33 2.55 16.80 -22.47
C THR A 33 3.41 16.67 -21.21
N VAL A 34 3.16 15.60 -20.45
CA VAL A 34 3.89 15.30 -19.22
C VAL A 34 4.61 13.96 -19.40
N LYS A 35 5.90 13.95 -19.06
CA LYS A 35 6.76 12.76 -19.19
C LYS A 35 6.73 11.87 -17.96
N ASN A 36 6.80 12.46 -16.76
CA ASN A 36 6.89 11.70 -15.52
C ASN A 36 5.51 11.59 -14.85
N GLU A 37 5.18 10.42 -14.33
CA GLU A 37 3.92 10.19 -13.60
C GLU A 37 3.75 11.19 -12.43
N SER A 38 4.83 11.47 -11.71
CA SER A 38 4.86 12.40 -10.58
C SER A 38 4.49 13.84 -10.94
N GLU A 39 4.57 14.21 -12.21
CA GLU A 39 4.24 15.55 -12.71
C GLU A 39 2.80 15.64 -13.23
N ILE A 40 2.13 14.51 -13.45
CA ILE A 40 0.74 14.48 -13.91
C ILE A 40 -0.14 15.08 -12.82
N PRO A 41 -1.00 16.08 -13.12
CA PRO A 41 -1.79 16.79 -12.12
C PRO A 41 -2.62 15.88 -11.20
N PHE A 42 -3.10 14.75 -11.72
CA PHE A 42 -3.83 13.76 -10.94
C PHE A 42 -2.98 13.15 -9.80
N TYR A 43 -1.72 12.80 -10.06
CA TYR A 43 -0.82 12.17 -9.08
C TYR A 43 -0.01 13.18 -8.27
N LYS A 44 0.35 14.32 -8.87
CA LYS A 44 1.26 15.33 -8.32
C LYS A 44 0.90 15.80 -6.91
N TYR A 45 -0.39 15.88 -6.59
CA TYR A 45 -0.88 16.38 -5.31
C TYR A 45 -1.28 15.26 -4.33
N GLN A 46 -1.06 13.99 -4.68
CA GLN A 46 -1.41 12.86 -3.82
C GLN A 46 -0.27 12.50 -2.86
N GLN A 47 -0.63 12.17 -1.62
CA GLN A 47 0.26 11.50 -0.68
C GLN A 47 -0.06 10.01 -0.64
N ARG A 48 0.67 9.21 -1.42
CA ARG A 48 0.43 7.76 -1.56
C ARG A 48 1.20 6.99 -0.49
N ILE A 49 0.79 7.06 0.77
CA ILE A 49 1.49 6.32 1.84
C ILE A 49 1.35 4.81 1.63
N ILE A 50 0.11 4.32 1.52
CA ILE A 50 -0.19 2.88 1.46
C ILE A 50 0.00 2.31 0.03
N LEU A 51 -0.35 3.10 -0.99
CA LEU A 51 -0.36 2.66 -2.40
C LEU A 51 0.94 2.95 -3.17
N SER A 52 1.97 3.51 -2.51
CA SER A 52 3.20 3.95 -3.20
C SER A 52 4.01 2.79 -3.79
N ASN A 53 3.99 1.63 -3.13
CA ASN A 53 4.79 0.49 -3.54
C ASN A 53 4.07 -0.43 -4.52
N ASN A 54 2.74 -0.32 -4.66
CA ASN A 54 1.95 -1.19 -5.56
C ASN A 54 2.43 -1.13 -7.02
N SER A 55 2.97 0.01 -7.47
CA SER A 55 3.50 0.15 -8.84
C SER A 55 4.98 -0.22 -8.97
N LYS A 56 5.65 -0.62 -7.87
CA LYS A 56 7.10 -0.84 -7.81
C LYS A 56 7.49 -2.29 -7.57
N ILE A 57 6.52 -3.15 -7.28
CA ILE A 57 6.75 -4.55 -6.94
C ILE A 57 5.89 -5.44 -7.82
N ASP A 58 6.39 -6.63 -8.12
CA ASP A 58 5.51 -7.74 -8.46
C ASP A 58 4.76 -8.20 -7.17
N PRO A 59 3.42 -8.15 -7.13
CA PRO A 59 2.65 -8.51 -5.93
C PRO A 59 2.80 -9.98 -5.52
N GLU A 60 3.23 -10.86 -6.43
CA GLU A 60 3.45 -12.29 -6.15
C GLU A 60 4.90 -12.58 -5.69
N SER A 61 5.77 -11.57 -5.66
CA SER A 61 7.18 -11.69 -5.31
C SER A 61 7.49 -11.12 -3.92
N ILE A 62 7.84 -12.01 -3.00
CA ILE A 62 8.31 -11.59 -1.67
C ILE A 62 9.64 -10.83 -1.77
N GLU A 63 10.51 -11.18 -2.70
CA GLU A 63 11.82 -10.55 -2.90
C GLU A 63 11.68 -9.08 -3.32
N ASP A 64 10.71 -8.76 -4.19
CA ASP A 64 10.44 -7.39 -4.59
C ASP A 64 9.88 -6.56 -3.43
N TYR A 65 8.99 -7.15 -2.62
CA TYR A 65 8.50 -6.49 -1.41
C TYR A 65 9.64 -6.19 -0.42
N ILE A 66 10.54 -7.15 -0.19
CA ILE A 66 11.72 -6.95 0.66
C ILE A 66 12.64 -5.86 0.08
N ARG A 67 12.85 -5.83 -1.25
CA ARG A 67 13.73 -4.85 -1.91
C ARG A 67 13.26 -3.41 -1.68
N VAL A 68 11.96 -3.17 -1.62
CA VAL A 68 11.38 -1.84 -1.33
C VAL A 68 11.27 -1.53 0.17
N GLY A 69 11.84 -2.38 1.03
CA GLY A 69 11.87 -2.20 2.48
C GLY A 69 10.77 -2.93 3.25
N GLY A 70 9.99 -3.78 2.57
CA GLY A 70 9.00 -4.64 3.20
C GLY A 70 9.59 -5.57 4.25
N TYR A 71 8.80 -5.89 5.28
CA TYR A 71 9.18 -6.70 6.46
C TYR A 71 10.26 -6.11 7.37
N GLN A 72 10.86 -4.96 7.04
CA GLN A 72 11.82 -4.30 7.93
C GLN A 72 11.15 -3.83 9.23
N THR A 73 9.91 -3.33 9.15
CA THR A 73 9.16 -2.89 10.33
C THR A 73 8.79 -4.08 11.20
N LEU A 74 8.35 -5.19 10.59
CA LEU A 74 8.12 -6.43 11.30
C LEU A 74 9.38 -6.95 11.99
N ALA A 75 10.52 -6.96 11.29
CA ALA A 75 11.79 -7.41 11.87
C ALA A 75 12.18 -6.58 13.10
N LYS A 76 12.02 -5.25 13.02
CA LYS A 76 12.23 -4.33 14.14
C LYS A 76 11.26 -4.63 15.29
N ALA A 77 9.97 -4.76 14.99
CA ALA A 77 8.94 -5.02 15.99
C ALA A 77 9.21 -6.31 16.79
N LEU A 78 9.65 -7.38 16.11
CA LEU A 78 9.91 -8.67 16.75
C LEU A 78 11.25 -8.74 17.50
N LYS A 79 12.29 -8.04 17.03
CA LYS A 79 13.65 -8.17 17.58
C LYS A 79 14.01 -7.09 18.58
N GLU A 80 13.43 -5.91 18.44
CA GLU A 80 13.87 -4.70 19.14
C GLU A 80 12.77 -4.03 19.96
N MET A 81 11.51 -4.46 19.81
CA MET A 81 10.38 -3.84 20.49
C MET A 81 9.59 -4.89 21.27
N THR A 82 9.07 -4.48 22.42
CA THR A 82 8.03 -5.21 23.13
C THR A 82 6.67 -4.97 22.47
N SER A 83 5.71 -5.86 22.73
CA SER A 83 4.33 -5.68 22.27
C SER A 83 3.68 -4.39 22.83
N ASP A 84 4.11 -3.91 24.00
CA ASP A 84 3.67 -2.63 24.58
C ASP A 84 4.23 -1.41 23.84
N GLU A 85 5.48 -1.47 23.41
CA GLU A 85 6.09 -0.41 22.60
C GLU A 85 5.45 -0.30 21.22
N VAL A 86 5.13 -1.45 20.60
CA VAL A 86 4.37 -1.45 19.33
C VAL A 86 2.98 -0.84 19.52
N LEU A 87 2.26 -1.23 20.57
CA LEU A 87 0.95 -0.65 20.90
C LEU A 87 1.04 0.87 21.14
N LYS A 88 2.07 1.32 21.85
CA LYS A 88 2.33 2.74 22.10
C LYS A 88 2.53 3.51 20.80
N GLU A 89 3.28 2.97 19.85
CA GLU A 89 3.50 3.61 18.55
C GLU A 89 2.19 3.76 17.76
N VAL A 90 1.36 2.71 17.75
CA VAL A 90 0.04 2.76 17.10
C VAL A 90 -0.86 3.81 17.77
N LYS A 91 -0.85 3.93 19.10
CA LYS A 91 -1.58 4.98 19.83
C LYS A 91 -1.06 6.37 19.47
N ASN A 92 0.26 6.57 19.42
CA ASN A 92 0.89 7.84 19.07
C ASN A 92 0.59 8.28 17.63
N SER A 93 0.47 7.33 16.70
CA SER A 93 0.14 7.61 15.29
C SER A 93 -1.26 8.21 15.10
N ASN A 94 -2.13 8.12 16.12
CA ASN A 94 -3.54 8.50 16.04
C ASN A 94 -4.28 7.82 14.88
N LEU A 95 -3.88 6.59 14.52
CA LEU A 95 -4.53 5.82 13.48
C LEU A 95 -5.98 5.53 13.85
N ARG A 96 -6.87 5.72 12.89
CA ARG A 96 -8.32 5.48 13.01
C ARG A 96 -8.74 4.39 12.03
N GLY A 97 -9.77 3.63 12.40
CA GLY A 97 -10.35 2.60 11.54
C GLY A 97 -10.79 3.18 10.19
N ARG A 98 -10.35 2.55 9.09
CA ARG A 98 -10.59 3.03 7.72
C ARG A 98 -11.87 2.49 7.07
N GLY A 99 -12.52 1.50 7.68
CA GLY A 99 -13.84 1.00 7.25
C GLY A 99 -15.03 1.87 7.66
N GLY A 100 -14.88 3.19 7.71
CA GLY A 100 -15.97 4.15 7.96
C GLY A 100 -16.13 4.64 9.41
N GLY A 101 -16.24 3.73 10.39
CA GLY A 101 -16.54 4.12 11.78
C GLY A 101 -15.48 4.97 12.50
N GLY A 102 -14.25 5.02 11.97
CA GLY A 102 -13.22 5.94 12.47
C GLY A 102 -12.82 5.72 13.94
N PHE A 103 -13.04 4.54 14.51
CA PHE A 103 -12.66 4.25 15.89
C PHE A 103 -11.12 4.25 16.04
N PRO A 104 -10.54 4.79 17.14
CA PRO A 104 -9.10 4.80 17.32
C PRO A 104 -8.51 3.39 17.37
N ALA A 105 -7.60 3.08 16.45
CA ALA A 105 -7.03 1.75 16.29
C ALA A 105 -6.25 1.30 17.53
N GLY A 106 -5.46 2.21 18.12
CA GLY A 106 -4.68 1.92 19.33
C GLY A 106 -5.55 1.55 20.54
N ILE A 107 -6.72 2.19 20.71
CA ILE A 107 -7.66 1.85 21.80
C ILE A 107 -8.27 0.46 21.57
N LYS A 108 -8.61 0.14 20.31
CA LYS A 108 -9.13 -1.18 19.93
C LYS A 108 -8.10 -2.27 20.26
N TRP A 109 -6.85 -2.07 19.86
CA TRP A 109 -5.76 -3.03 20.11
C TRP A 109 -5.48 -3.20 21.61
N GLU A 110 -5.43 -2.10 22.37
CA GLU A 110 -5.23 -2.12 23.82
C GLU A 110 -6.32 -2.90 24.55
N THR A 111 -7.58 -2.72 24.14
CA THR A 111 -8.71 -3.45 24.72
C THR A 111 -8.57 -4.96 24.51
N THR A 112 -8.20 -5.38 23.28
CA THR A 112 -7.94 -6.79 22.98
C THR A 112 -6.72 -7.32 23.73
N LYS A 113 -5.66 -6.52 23.86
CA LYS A 113 -4.46 -6.89 24.62
C LYS A 113 -4.77 -7.14 26.10
N ASN A 114 -5.53 -6.25 26.72
CA ASN A 114 -5.84 -6.32 28.14
C ASN A 114 -6.91 -7.36 28.49
N THR A 115 -7.60 -7.91 27.49
CA THR A 115 -8.57 -8.99 27.71
C THR A 115 -7.82 -10.31 27.98
N PRO A 116 -8.04 -10.96 29.15
CA PRO A 116 -7.43 -12.25 29.45
C PRO A 116 -7.95 -13.32 28.50
N SER A 117 -7.05 -13.97 27.76
CA SER A 117 -7.34 -15.12 26.90
C SER A 117 -6.04 -15.82 26.54
N ASP A 118 -6.07 -17.16 26.47
CA ASP A 118 -4.95 -17.97 26.00
C ASP A 118 -4.76 -17.88 24.48
N GLN A 119 -5.83 -17.52 23.76
CA GLN A 119 -5.82 -17.39 22.30
C GLN A 119 -6.54 -16.11 21.88
N LYS A 120 -5.90 -15.35 21.00
CA LYS A 120 -6.47 -14.15 20.38
C LYS A 120 -6.33 -14.24 18.86
N TYR A 121 -7.07 -13.37 18.18
CA TYR A 121 -7.17 -13.37 16.72
C TYR A 121 -7.11 -11.96 16.17
N VAL A 122 -6.43 -11.83 15.02
CA VAL A 122 -6.51 -10.66 14.15
C VAL A 122 -7.32 -11.05 12.93
N VAL A 123 -8.33 -10.25 12.61
CA VAL A 123 -9.18 -10.44 11.43
C VAL A 123 -9.07 -9.23 10.55
N VAL A 124 -8.70 -9.44 9.29
CA VAL A 124 -8.75 -8.42 8.23
C VAL A 124 -10.11 -8.54 7.56
N ASN A 125 -10.92 -7.49 7.67
CA ASN A 125 -12.15 -7.39 6.90
C ASN A 125 -11.82 -6.82 5.52
N ALA A 126 -11.99 -7.63 4.48
CA ALA A 126 -11.71 -7.30 3.08
C ALA A 126 -12.96 -7.43 2.20
N ASP A 127 -14.15 -7.34 2.79
CA ASP A 127 -15.42 -7.52 2.08
C ASP A 127 -15.66 -6.41 1.02
N GLU A 128 -15.28 -5.16 1.33
CA GLU A 128 -15.37 -3.99 0.43
C GLU A 128 -16.68 -3.92 -0.39
N GLY A 129 -17.83 -4.21 0.24
CA GLY A 129 -19.13 -4.31 -0.45
C GLY A 129 -19.77 -2.98 -0.87
N ASP A 130 -19.18 -1.84 -0.51
CA ASP A 130 -19.74 -0.52 -0.80
C ASP A 130 -19.55 -0.13 -2.29
N PRO A 131 -20.60 0.31 -3.00
CA PRO A 131 -20.49 0.70 -4.40
C PRO A 131 -19.44 1.80 -4.63
N GLY A 132 -18.44 1.51 -5.46
CA GLY A 132 -17.37 2.45 -5.80
C GLY A 132 -16.15 2.39 -4.86
N ALA A 133 -16.16 1.53 -3.84
CA ALA A 133 -14.96 1.19 -3.08
C ALA A 133 -14.13 0.14 -3.85
N TYR A 134 -12.82 0.37 -3.91
CA TYR A 134 -11.83 -0.54 -4.52
C TYR A 134 -10.42 -0.33 -3.94
N MET A 135 -10.34 0.34 -2.79
CA MET A 135 -9.09 0.65 -2.09
C MET A 135 -8.51 -0.60 -1.44
N ASP A 136 -9.34 -1.43 -0.80
CA ASP A 136 -8.91 -2.68 -0.19
C ASP A 136 -8.45 -3.64 -1.29
N ARG A 137 -9.25 -3.79 -2.36
CA ARG A 137 -8.86 -4.54 -3.56
C ARG A 137 -7.52 -4.07 -4.12
N ALA A 138 -7.32 -2.76 -4.28
CA ALA A 138 -6.09 -2.21 -4.84
C ALA A 138 -4.84 -2.57 -4.02
N ILE A 139 -4.96 -2.67 -2.70
CA ILE A 139 -3.85 -3.07 -1.82
C ILE A 139 -3.66 -4.58 -1.85
N LEU A 140 -4.74 -5.36 -1.80
CA LEU A 140 -4.67 -6.82 -1.82
C LEU A 140 -4.11 -7.36 -3.12
N GLU A 141 -4.47 -6.77 -4.26
CA GLU A 141 -3.95 -7.16 -5.57
C GLU A 141 -2.57 -6.58 -5.85
N GLY A 142 -2.28 -5.35 -5.40
CA GLY A 142 -1.03 -4.66 -5.74
C GLY A 142 0.11 -4.80 -4.73
N ASN A 143 -0.20 -5.12 -3.47
CA ASN A 143 0.78 -5.25 -2.39
C ASN A 143 0.24 -6.13 -1.22
N PRO A 144 -0.02 -7.42 -1.46
CA PRO A 144 -0.58 -8.31 -0.44
C PRO A 144 0.33 -8.48 0.77
N HIS A 145 1.66 -8.46 0.56
CA HIS A 145 2.63 -8.58 1.63
C HIS A 145 2.55 -7.44 2.66
N GLY A 146 2.18 -6.22 2.23
CA GLY A 146 1.93 -5.11 3.16
C GLY A 146 0.77 -5.38 4.13
N VAL A 147 -0.29 -6.06 3.67
CA VAL A 147 -1.41 -6.47 4.52
C VAL A 147 -0.96 -7.54 5.51
N LEU A 148 -0.21 -8.55 5.04
CA LEU A 148 0.32 -9.61 5.88
C LEU A 148 1.29 -9.06 6.94
N GLU A 149 2.17 -8.14 6.58
CA GLU A 149 3.09 -7.49 7.52
C GLU A 149 2.32 -6.77 8.63
N GLY A 150 1.31 -5.96 8.26
CA GLY A 150 0.45 -5.28 9.21
C GLY A 150 -0.33 -6.24 10.13
N LEU A 151 -0.81 -7.36 9.58
CA LEU A 151 -1.52 -8.40 10.33
C LEU A 151 -0.60 -9.02 11.39
N ILE A 152 0.62 -9.40 11.02
CA ILE A 152 1.58 -10.02 11.94
C ILE A 152 1.99 -9.03 13.03
N ILE A 153 2.26 -7.76 12.69
CA ILE A 153 2.55 -6.71 13.68
C ILE A 153 1.38 -6.52 14.64
N GLY A 154 0.14 -6.51 14.13
CA GLY A 154 -1.06 -6.43 14.94
C GLY A 154 -1.20 -7.61 15.90
N ALA A 155 -0.95 -8.83 15.42
CA ALA A 155 -1.01 -10.04 16.23
C ALA A 155 0.05 -10.00 17.35
N TYR A 156 1.29 -9.63 17.01
CA TYR A 156 2.35 -9.46 17.99
C TYR A 156 2.00 -8.42 19.07
N ALA A 157 1.37 -7.31 18.69
CA ALA A 157 1.01 -6.25 19.63
C ALA A 157 -0.06 -6.67 20.66
N ILE A 158 -1.06 -7.46 20.23
CA ILE A 158 -2.21 -7.84 21.08
C ILE A 158 -1.96 -9.12 21.90
N GLY A 159 -0.98 -9.94 21.51
CA GLY A 159 -0.71 -11.27 22.07
C GLY A 159 -1.78 -12.28 21.68
#